data_AF-A0AAJ2JBZ7-F1
#
_entry.id   AF-A0AAJ2JBZ7-F1
#
_cell.length_a   1.000
_cell.length_b   1.000
_cell.length_c   1.000
_cell.angle_alpha   90.00
_cell.angle_beta   90.00
_cell.angle_gamma   90.00
#
_symmetry.space_group_name_H-M   'P 1'
#
loop_
_entity.id
_entity.type
_entity.pdbx_description
1 polymer ?
#
loop_
_entity_poly.entity_id
_entity_poly.type
_entity_poly.pdbx_seq_one_letter_code
_entity_poly.pdbx_strand_id
1 'polypeptide(L)'
;MPHYTGPLLTRDSADTLRRAHDKGAADWQGSLDLGRSQDTVALDADGFHFRGQAYPWPGKLKDRTLYYWDGEDFAPISRYSGSLIKLVPTEWGAPTFEIDGIKMLPTSKLSPFEDARRKVELVAPAGKIILDTCGGLGYFAACALEAGVGQIRSFEKNADVMWLRTLNPWSPDPDSAAAGGRLQFSHGDVSQQIEQVASNSVDAILHDPPRFGIAGELYSQVFYDHLARVIRKGGRLFHYTGAPNKLTSGRDVPREVAKRLEKAGFKAELALDGVLAVRRA
;
A
#
# COMPACT_ATOMS: atom_id res chain seq x y z
N MET A 1 -9.92 -2.00 -12.97
CA MET A 1 -11.04 -1.17 -12.47
C MET A 1 -10.49 0.25 -12.37
N PRO A 2 -11.22 1.27 -12.85
CA PRO A 2 -10.71 2.64 -12.79
C PRO A 2 -10.50 3.06 -11.34
N HIS A 3 -9.48 3.88 -11.09
CA HIS A 3 -9.31 4.52 -9.80
C HIS A 3 -10.43 5.55 -9.56
N TYR A 4 -10.95 5.58 -8.33
CA TYR A 4 -11.98 6.51 -7.91
C TYR A 4 -11.41 7.92 -7.73
N THR A 5 -12.10 8.90 -8.30
CA THR A 5 -11.67 10.30 -8.33
C THR A 5 -12.62 11.25 -7.58
N GLY A 6 -13.71 10.72 -7.03
CA GLY A 6 -14.68 11.48 -6.25
C GLY A 6 -14.18 11.77 -4.82
N PRO A 7 -15.03 12.42 -4.00
CA PRO A 7 -14.66 12.78 -2.64
C PRO A 7 -14.56 11.55 -1.75
N LEU A 8 -13.59 11.58 -0.84
CA LEU A 8 -13.42 10.64 0.26
C LEU A 8 -13.66 11.37 1.58
N LEU A 9 -14.63 10.89 2.34
CA LEU A 9 -15.06 11.55 3.57
C LEU A 9 -14.61 10.77 4.80
N THR A 10 -14.01 11.48 5.74
CA THR A 10 -13.99 11.12 7.16
C THR A 10 -15.09 11.90 7.88
N ARG A 11 -15.46 11.46 9.10
CA ARG A 11 -16.35 12.27 9.96
C ARG A 11 -15.83 13.70 10.10
N ASP A 12 -14.54 13.87 10.40
CA ASP A 12 -13.96 15.18 10.64
C ASP A 12 -14.05 16.10 9.41
N SER A 13 -13.80 15.57 8.19
CA SER A 13 -13.95 16.34 6.95
C SER A 13 -15.40 16.69 6.62
N ALA A 14 -16.35 15.80 6.91
CA ALA A 14 -17.77 16.10 6.70
C ALA A 14 -18.26 17.15 7.71
N ASP A 15 -17.78 17.07 8.96
CA ASP A 15 -18.13 18.03 9.99
C ASP A 15 -17.53 19.43 9.71
N THR A 16 -16.31 19.51 9.14
CA THR A 16 -15.73 20.82 8.75
C THR A 16 -16.47 21.44 7.57
N LEU A 17 -16.84 20.65 6.56
CA LEU A 17 -17.69 21.07 5.44
C LEU A 17 -19.03 21.59 5.94
N ARG A 18 -19.72 20.82 6.79
CA ARG A 18 -21.01 21.18 7.37
C ARG A 18 -20.92 22.47 8.18
N ARG A 19 -19.91 22.60 9.05
CA ARG A 19 -19.72 23.82 9.85
C ARG A 19 -19.44 25.06 9.00
N ALA A 20 -18.81 24.93 7.85
CA ALA A 20 -18.61 26.04 6.93
C ALA A 20 -19.93 26.47 6.28
N HIS A 21 -20.71 25.49 5.80
CA HIS A 21 -22.05 25.71 5.26
C HIS A 21 -22.97 26.40 6.28
N ASP A 22 -23.01 25.89 7.52
CA ASP A 22 -23.89 26.42 8.58
C ASP A 22 -23.52 27.85 9.02
N LYS A 23 -22.29 28.30 8.71
CA LYS A 23 -21.85 29.69 8.90
C LYS A 23 -22.16 30.60 7.71
N GLY A 24 -22.82 30.07 6.67
CA GLY A 24 -23.13 30.80 5.44
C GLY A 24 -21.94 30.98 4.50
N ALA A 25 -20.89 30.17 4.62
CA ALA A 25 -19.80 30.19 3.64
C ALA A 25 -20.27 29.62 2.30
N ALA A 26 -19.91 30.28 1.20
CA ALA A 26 -20.17 29.79 -0.15
C ALA A 26 -19.21 28.67 -0.56
N ASP A 27 -18.01 28.66 0.05
CA ASP A 27 -16.96 27.71 -0.25
C ASP A 27 -16.25 27.21 1.02
N TRP A 28 -15.67 26.01 0.90
CA TRP A 28 -14.79 25.42 1.89
C TRP A 28 -13.45 25.06 1.24
N GLN A 29 -12.35 25.36 1.93
CA GLN A 29 -11.01 24.95 1.53
C GLN A 29 -10.54 23.77 2.38
N GLY A 30 -10.11 22.70 1.71
CA GLY A 30 -9.53 21.54 2.36
C GLY A 30 -9.32 20.39 1.40
N SER A 31 -9.07 19.18 1.93
CA SER A 31 -8.84 17.99 1.11
C SER A 31 -9.98 16.98 1.27
N LEU A 32 -10.50 16.50 0.14
CA LEU A 32 -11.40 15.35 0.06
C LEU A 32 -10.74 14.16 -0.66
N ASP A 33 -9.41 14.13 -0.72
CA ASP A 33 -8.61 13.02 -1.28
C ASP A 33 -7.45 12.63 -0.36
N LEU A 34 -7.72 12.71 0.94
CA LEU A 34 -6.82 12.26 2.02
C LEU A 34 -5.46 12.97 2.01
N GLY A 35 -5.47 14.28 1.75
CA GLY A 35 -4.30 15.14 1.79
C GLY A 35 -3.45 15.14 0.52
N ARG A 36 -3.97 14.63 -0.60
CA ARG A 36 -3.24 14.64 -1.89
C ARG A 36 -3.33 16.00 -2.57
N SER A 37 -4.48 16.66 -2.51
CA SER A 37 -4.65 18.05 -2.92
C SER A 37 -5.38 18.89 -1.88
N GLN A 38 -5.27 20.20 -2.04
CA GLN A 38 -6.18 21.18 -1.44
C GLN A 38 -7.13 21.63 -2.55
N ASP A 39 -8.43 21.59 -2.27
CA ASP A 39 -9.50 21.91 -3.20
C ASP A 39 -10.38 23.01 -2.61
N THR A 40 -10.93 23.84 -3.49
CA THR A 40 -12.05 24.72 -3.15
C THR A 40 -13.35 23.98 -3.48
N VAL A 41 -14.18 23.76 -2.47
CA VAL A 41 -15.43 23.01 -2.56
C VAL A 41 -16.58 23.98 -2.40
N ALA A 42 -17.39 24.16 -3.44
CA ALA A 42 -18.58 25.01 -3.34
C ALA A 42 -19.65 24.31 -2.50
N LEU A 43 -20.32 25.05 -1.63
CA LEU A 43 -21.33 24.55 -0.71
C LEU A 43 -22.71 25.01 -1.17
N ASP A 44 -23.68 24.11 -1.10
CA ASP A 44 -25.08 24.36 -1.46
C ASP A 44 -26.01 23.83 -0.37
N ALA A 45 -27.29 24.22 -0.42
CA ALA A 45 -28.31 23.80 0.52
C ALA A 45 -28.43 22.26 0.56
N ASP A 46 -28.41 21.63 -0.61
CA ASP A 46 -28.61 20.17 -0.76
C ASP A 46 -27.30 19.37 -0.70
N GLY A 47 -26.14 20.03 -0.73
CA GLY A 47 -24.86 19.31 -0.77
C GLY A 47 -23.64 20.19 -1.02
N PHE A 48 -22.72 19.65 -1.82
CA PHE A 48 -21.49 20.34 -2.18
C PHE A 48 -21.00 19.92 -3.57
N HIS A 49 -20.20 20.77 -4.21
CA HIS A 49 -19.59 20.49 -5.51
C HIS A 49 -18.10 20.23 -5.35
N PHE A 50 -17.67 19.02 -5.73
CA PHE A 50 -16.27 18.63 -5.74
C PHE A 50 -15.85 18.28 -7.17
N ARG A 51 -14.80 18.95 -7.67
CA ARG A 51 -14.25 18.78 -9.03
C ARG A 51 -15.31 18.82 -10.14
N GLY A 52 -16.27 19.74 -9.99
CA GLY A 52 -17.36 19.96 -10.97
C GLY A 52 -18.56 19.02 -10.84
N GLN A 53 -18.51 18.03 -9.94
CA GLN A 53 -19.62 17.12 -9.69
C GLN A 53 -20.34 17.49 -8.38
N ALA A 54 -21.67 17.48 -8.40
CA ALA A 54 -22.51 17.67 -7.22
C ALA A 54 -22.62 16.37 -6.42
N TYR A 55 -22.53 16.48 -5.09
CA TYR A 55 -22.72 15.39 -4.14
C TYR A 55 -23.71 15.84 -3.08
N PRO A 56 -24.66 14.98 -2.68
CA PRO A 56 -25.54 15.30 -1.58
C PRO A 56 -24.75 15.36 -0.28
N TRP A 57 -25.34 15.98 0.73
CA TRP A 57 -24.81 15.88 2.06
C TRP A 57 -24.80 14.43 2.60
N PRO A 58 -23.71 13.95 3.21
CA PRO A 58 -23.69 12.61 3.79
C PRO A 58 -24.58 12.54 5.04
N GLY A 59 -25.06 11.34 5.33
CA GLY A 59 -25.65 11.02 6.63
C GLY A 59 -24.63 10.98 7.76
N LYS A 60 -24.98 10.31 8.87
CA LYS A 60 -24.10 10.19 10.04
C LYS A 60 -22.88 9.31 9.74
N LEU A 61 -21.69 9.92 9.77
CA LEU A 61 -20.42 9.22 9.58
C LEU A 61 -19.83 8.70 10.90
N LYS A 62 -19.19 7.53 10.84
CA LYS A 62 -18.53 6.89 11.99
C LYS A 62 -17.07 7.30 12.10
N ASP A 63 -16.56 7.26 13.34
CA ASP A 63 -15.13 7.37 13.60
C ASP A 63 -14.32 6.31 12.86
N ARG A 64 -13.07 6.65 12.53
CA ARG A 64 -12.08 5.75 11.90
C ARG A 64 -12.64 4.99 10.69
N THR A 65 -13.49 5.62 9.91
CA THR A 65 -14.12 5.04 8.74
C THR A 65 -14.01 6.03 7.59
N LEU A 66 -13.55 5.55 6.45
CA LEU A 66 -13.54 6.29 5.20
C LEU A 66 -14.79 5.95 4.41
N TYR A 67 -15.35 6.96 3.76
CA TYR A 67 -16.54 6.84 2.94
C TYR A 67 -16.25 7.32 1.52
N TYR A 68 -16.85 6.65 0.54
CA TYR A 68 -16.81 7.01 -0.88
C TYR A 68 -18.23 7.04 -1.42
N TRP A 69 -18.46 7.80 -2.49
CA TRP A 69 -19.73 7.79 -3.19
C TRP A 69 -19.81 6.54 -4.08
N ASP A 70 -20.75 5.64 -3.80
CA ASP A 70 -20.93 4.41 -4.58
C ASP A 70 -21.85 4.56 -5.80
N GLY A 71 -22.44 5.74 -5.97
CA GLY A 71 -23.45 6.04 -7.00
C GLY A 71 -24.80 6.43 -6.40
N GLU A 72 -25.08 6.02 -5.16
CA GLU A 72 -26.36 6.22 -4.47
C GLU A 72 -26.19 6.86 -3.09
N ASP A 73 -25.19 6.45 -2.31
CA ASP A 73 -24.90 7.03 -1.00
C ASP A 73 -23.38 7.05 -0.71
N PHE A 74 -23.00 7.73 0.36
CA PHE A 74 -21.68 7.62 0.96
C PHE A 74 -21.56 6.30 1.72
N ALA A 75 -21.02 5.30 1.05
CA ALA A 75 -20.79 3.96 1.60
C ALA A 75 -19.41 3.86 2.29
N PRO A 76 -19.30 3.07 3.39
CA PRO A 76 -18.01 2.82 4.03
C PRO A 76 -17.10 2.02 3.10
N ILE A 77 -15.81 2.36 3.08
CA ILE A 77 -14.77 1.63 2.34
C ILE A 77 -14.39 0.38 3.12
N SER A 78 -15.27 -0.62 3.08
CA SER A 78 -15.08 -1.91 3.72
C SER A 78 -15.79 -3.03 2.97
N ARG A 79 -15.21 -4.23 2.99
CA ARG A 79 -15.83 -5.47 2.52
C ARG A 79 -15.63 -6.59 3.53
N TYR A 80 -16.54 -7.55 3.51
CA TYR A 80 -16.41 -8.78 4.28
C TYR A 80 -16.27 -9.97 3.34
N SER A 81 -15.13 -10.65 3.41
CA SER A 81 -14.82 -11.84 2.61
C SER A 81 -14.01 -12.81 3.46
N GLY A 82 -14.71 -13.53 4.33
CA GLY A 82 -14.10 -14.34 5.41
C GLY A 82 -13.48 -13.52 6.55
N SER A 83 -13.00 -12.31 6.26
CA SER A 83 -12.52 -11.31 7.21
C SER A 83 -13.05 -9.93 6.84
N LEU A 84 -13.15 -9.01 7.80
CA LEU A 84 -13.47 -7.61 7.55
C LEU A 84 -12.23 -6.88 7.07
N ILE A 85 -12.26 -6.41 5.83
CA ILE A 85 -11.17 -5.66 5.19
C ILE A 85 -11.66 -4.23 4.96
N LYS A 86 -10.98 -3.24 5.53
CA LYS A 86 -11.39 -1.83 5.40
C LYS A 86 -10.21 -0.87 5.28
N LEU A 87 -10.41 0.20 4.51
CA LEU A 87 -9.49 1.34 4.48
C LEU A 87 -9.76 2.23 5.70
N VAL A 88 -8.69 2.74 6.31
CA VAL A 88 -8.75 3.47 7.58
C VAL A 88 -7.97 4.76 7.46
N PRO A 89 -8.55 5.91 7.85
CA PRO A 89 -7.85 7.17 7.79
C PRO A 89 -6.70 7.20 8.79
N THR A 90 -5.69 8.00 8.50
CA THR A 90 -4.59 8.30 9.43
C THR A 90 -4.44 9.81 9.57
N GLU A 91 -3.73 10.27 10.59
CA GLU A 91 -3.36 11.67 10.75
C GLU A 91 -2.39 12.19 9.67
N TRP A 92 -1.82 11.29 8.86
CA TRP A 92 -0.80 11.58 7.86
C TRP A 92 -1.38 11.82 6.46
N GLY A 93 -2.70 11.80 6.31
CA GLY A 93 -3.37 11.72 5.01
C GLY A 93 -3.34 10.30 4.45
N ALA A 94 -2.14 9.79 4.13
CA ALA A 94 -1.97 8.44 3.58
C ALA A 94 -2.65 7.37 4.47
N PRO A 95 -3.69 6.67 3.97
CA PRO A 95 -4.44 5.74 4.80
C PRO A 95 -3.65 4.46 5.09
N THR A 96 -4.13 3.69 6.05
CA THR A 96 -3.77 2.28 6.24
C THR A 96 -4.99 1.42 5.94
N PHE A 97 -4.84 0.09 5.98
CA PHE A 97 -5.98 -0.81 5.96
C PHE A 97 -5.90 -1.78 7.14
N GLU A 98 -7.07 -2.28 7.52
CA GLU A 98 -7.23 -3.25 8.60
C GLU A 98 -7.82 -4.55 8.04
N ILE A 99 -7.36 -5.67 8.58
CA ILE A 99 -8.00 -6.98 8.44
C ILE A 99 -8.43 -7.40 9.85
N ASP A 100 -9.73 -7.57 10.08
CA ASP A 100 -10.33 -7.87 11.39
C ASP A 100 -9.84 -6.91 12.50
N GLY A 101 -9.70 -5.62 12.17
CA GLY A 101 -9.26 -4.57 13.07
C GLY A 101 -7.74 -4.49 13.31
N ILE A 102 -6.96 -5.38 12.69
CA ILE A 102 -5.49 -5.36 12.76
C ILE A 102 -4.95 -4.47 11.65
N LYS A 103 -4.29 -3.37 12.01
CA LYS A 103 -3.59 -2.50 11.06
C LYS A 103 -2.47 -3.24 10.34
N MET A 104 -2.45 -3.12 9.02
CA MET A 104 -1.48 -3.81 8.16
C MET A 104 -0.23 -2.99 7.89
N LEU A 105 -0.31 -1.66 7.99
CA LEU A 105 0.83 -0.74 7.81
C LEU A 105 1.09 0.09 9.07
N PRO A 106 2.36 0.50 9.33
CA PRO A 106 2.69 1.31 10.49
C PRO A 106 2.10 2.72 10.38
N THR A 107 1.51 3.22 11.47
CA THR A 107 0.93 4.58 11.52
C THR A 107 1.21 5.32 12.82
N SER A 108 1.97 4.74 13.75
CA SER A 108 2.07 5.25 15.14
C SER A 108 3.17 6.30 15.34
N LYS A 109 4.16 6.33 14.45
CA LYS A 109 5.33 7.23 14.55
C LYS A 109 5.66 7.92 13.24
N LEU A 110 5.18 7.38 12.12
CA LEU A 110 5.49 7.79 10.78
C LEU A 110 4.30 7.46 9.87
N SER A 111 4.12 8.27 8.83
CA SER A 111 3.21 7.96 7.73
C SER A 111 3.53 6.58 7.13
N PRO A 112 2.51 5.76 6.80
CA PRO A 112 2.75 4.49 6.12
C PRO A 112 3.39 4.69 4.73
N PHE A 113 3.21 5.86 4.10
CA PHE A 113 3.83 6.20 2.83
C PHE A 113 5.32 6.56 2.98
N GLU A 114 5.68 7.33 4.00
CA GLU A 114 7.08 7.67 4.30
C GLU A 114 7.87 6.45 4.77
N ASP A 115 7.23 5.55 5.53
CA ASP A 115 7.81 4.27 5.90
C ASP A 115 8.14 3.43 4.66
N ALA A 116 7.19 3.36 3.71
CA ALA A 116 7.39 2.71 2.42
C ALA A 116 8.56 3.32 1.63
N ARG A 117 8.66 4.66 1.58
CA ARG A 117 9.75 5.35 0.88
C ARG A 117 11.12 4.94 1.40
N ARG A 118 11.31 4.96 2.72
CA ARG A 118 12.59 4.59 3.36
C ARG A 118 13.01 3.15 3.07
N LYS A 119 12.04 2.23 2.96
CA LYS A 119 12.28 0.82 2.61
C LYS A 119 12.67 0.66 1.15
N VAL A 120 11.97 1.37 0.26
CA VAL A 120 12.27 1.38 -1.19
C VAL A 120 13.66 1.95 -1.47
N GLU A 121 14.11 2.98 -0.75
CA GLU A 121 15.45 3.56 -0.90
C GLU A 121 16.57 2.52 -0.71
N LEU A 122 16.40 1.53 0.17
CA LEU A 122 17.40 0.48 0.42
C LEU A 122 17.76 -0.31 -0.84
N VAL A 123 16.78 -0.51 -1.73
CA VAL A 123 16.98 -1.25 -2.98
C VAL A 123 17.40 -0.35 -4.14
N ALA A 124 17.48 0.98 -3.94
CA ALA A 124 17.90 1.98 -4.93
C ALA A 124 17.20 1.79 -6.30
N PRO A 125 15.90 2.11 -6.41
CA PRO A 125 15.02 1.62 -7.49
C PRO A 125 15.26 2.25 -8.86
N ALA A 126 15.94 3.40 -8.95
CA ALA A 126 16.10 4.17 -10.18
C ALA A 126 16.64 3.31 -11.35
N GLY A 127 15.93 3.33 -12.48
CA GLY A 127 16.29 2.59 -13.71
C GLY A 127 16.17 1.07 -13.62
N LYS A 128 15.77 0.49 -12.48
CA LYS A 128 15.74 -0.96 -12.26
C LYS A 128 14.43 -1.60 -12.71
N ILE A 129 14.50 -2.90 -12.95
CA ILE A 129 13.35 -3.81 -12.96
C ILE A 129 13.16 -4.36 -11.55
N ILE A 130 12.03 -4.07 -10.93
CA ILE A 130 11.69 -4.47 -9.55
C ILE A 130 10.60 -5.53 -9.56
N LEU A 131 10.81 -6.60 -8.80
CA LEU A 131 9.75 -7.50 -8.38
C LEU A 131 9.22 -7.06 -7.02
N ASP A 132 7.96 -6.67 -6.97
CA ASP A 132 7.20 -6.41 -5.75
C ASP A 132 6.27 -7.62 -5.49
N THR A 133 6.55 -8.38 -4.46
CA THR A 133 5.88 -9.67 -4.26
C THR A 133 4.48 -9.55 -3.66
N CYS A 134 4.22 -8.45 -2.94
CA CYS A 134 3.03 -8.27 -2.11
C CYS A 134 2.57 -6.82 -2.22
N GLY A 135 1.82 -6.54 -3.28
CA GLY A 135 1.50 -5.18 -3.71
C GLY A 135 0.73 -4.36 -2.71
N GLY A 136 -0.08 -4.96 -1.82
CA GLY A 136 -0.75 -4.27 -0.72
C GLY A 136 -1.53 -3.04 -1.20
N LEU A 137 -1.38 -1.90 -0.50
CA LEU A 137 -1.91 -0.61 -0.96
C LEU A 137 -1.04 0.06 -2.06
N GLY A 138 0.05 -0.54 -2.48
CA GLY A 138 0.89 -0.06 -3.57
C GLY A 138 1.89 1.04 -3.19
N TYR A 139 2.15 1.28 -1.89
CA TYR A 139 3.06 2.35 -1.47
C TYR A 139 4.51 2.12 -1.88
N PHE A 140 4.97 0.87 -1.88
CA PHE A 140 6.27 0.51 -2.47
C PHE A 140 6.32 0.85 -3.96
N ALA A 141 5.27 0.48 -4.72
CA ALA A 141 5.18 0.81 -6.13
C ALA A 141 5.15 2.33 -6.37
N ALA A 142 4.39 3.09 -5.59
CA ALA A 142 4.33 4.55 -5.69
C ALA A 142 5.71 5.18 -5.46
N CYS A 143 6.38 4.80 -4.37
CA CYS A 143 7.70 5.32 -4.05
C CYS A 143 8.76 4.92 -5.09
N ALA A 144 8.66 3.71 -5.66
CA ALA A 144 9.55 3.28 -6.74
C ALA A 144 9.32 4.07 -8.03
N LEU A 145 8.07 4.38 -8.38
CA LEU A 145 7.73 5.25 -9.51
C LEU A 145 8.27 6.67 -9.33
N GLU A 146 8.09 7.26 -8.14
CA GLU A 146 8.65 8.57 -7.75
C GLU A 146 10.18 8.59 -7.87
N ALA A 147 10.84 7.49 -7.47
CA ALA A 147 12.29 7.34 -7.52
C ALA A 147 12.83 6.92 -8.90
N GLY A 148 12.00 6.94 -9.95
CA GLY A 148 12.45 6.74 -11.33
C GLY A 148 12.76 5.29 -11.70
N VAL A 149 12.06 4.32 -11.11
CA VAL A 149 12.14 2.91 -11.52
C VAL A 149 11.90 2.73 -13.02
N GLY A 150 12.59 1.75 -13.62
CA GLY A 150 12.41 1.40 -15.02
C GLY A 150 11.13 0.58 -15.25
N GLN A 151 10.92 -0.43 -14.41
CA GLN A 151 9.72 -1.28 -14.44
C GLN A 151 9.46 -1.91 -13.06
N ILE A 152 8.20 -2.09 -12.71
CA ILE A 152 7.74 -2.83 -11.53
C ILE A 152 6.83 -3.95 -12.01
N ARG A 153 7.11 -5.19 -11.60
CA ARG A 153 6.17 -6.31 -11.65
C ARG A 153 5.66 -6.56 -10.24
N SER A 154 4.39 -6.28 -9.98
CA SER A 154 3.78 -6.33 -8.65
C SER A 154 2.62 -7.34 -8.61
N PHE A 155 2.55 -8.15 -7.56
CA PHE A 155 1.48 -9.13 -7.35
C PHE A 155 0.72 -8.87 -6.06
N GLU A 156 -0.61 -8.99 -6.10
CA GLU A 156 -1.45 -9.01 -4.90
C GLU A 156 -2.41 -10.20 -4.99
N LYS A 157 -2.55 -10.95 -3.89
CA LYS A 157 -3.39 -12.15 -3.84
C LYS A 157 -4.83 -11.83 -3.43
N ASN A 158 -5.03 -10.77 -2.66
CA ASN A 158 -6.33 -10.44 -2.09
C ASN A 158 -7.09 -9.43 -2.97
N ALA A 159 -8.15 -9.90 -3.63
CA ALA A 159 -9.00 -9.07 -4.49
C ALA A 159 -9.63 -7.86 -3.76
N ASP A 160 -9.92 -7.96 -2.47
CA ASP A 160 -10.47 -6.85 -1.70
C ASP A 160 -9.41 -5.78 -1.41
N VAL A 161 -8.15 -6.18 -1.19
CA VAL A 161 -7.02 -5.23 -1.09
C VAL A 161 -6.80 -4.53 -2.43
N MET A 162 -6.91 -5.26 -3.55
CA MET A 162 -6.88 -4.63 -4.89
C MET A 162 -8.02 -3.63 -5.08
N TRP A 163 -9.23 -3.95 -4.61
CA TRP A 163 -10.34 -3.00 -4.62
C TRP A 163 -10.05 -1.77 -3.74
N LEU A 164 -9.49 -1.95 -2.54
CA LEU A 164 -9.07 -0.80 -1.69
C LEU A 164 -8.09 0.12 -2.41
N ARG A 165 -7.15 -0.43 -3.20
CA ARG A 165 -6.21 0.39 -4.00
C ARG A 165 -6.92 1.32 -4.97
N THR A 166 -8.02 0.86 -5.59
CA THR A 166 -8.78 1.69 -6.53
C THR A 166 -9.44 2.88 -5.86
N LEU A 167 -9.72 2.79 -4.56
CA LEU A 167 -10.32 3.88 -3.78
C LEU A 167 -9.29 4.73 -3.02
N ASN A 168 -8.06 4.24 -2.86
CA ASN A 168 -7.01 4.93 -2.12
C ASN A 168 -6.20 5.85 -3.07
N PRO A 169 -6.29 7.18 -2.92
CA PRO A 169 -5.66 8.14 -3.82
C PRO A 169 -4.12 8.19 -3.70
N TRP A 170 -3.56 7.53 -2.69
CA TRP A 170 -2.11 7.33 -2.53
C TRP A 170 -1.59 6.07 -3.23
N SER A 171 -2.48 5.19 -3.72
CA SER A 171 -2.09 4.03 -4.51
C SER A 171 -1.84 4.47 -5.97
N PRO A 172 -0.76 4.00 -6.61
CA PRO A 172 -0.52 4.33 -8.00
C PRO A 172 -1.50 3.56 -8.89
N ASP A 173 -2.13 4.28 -9.83
CA ASP A 173 -2.91 3.69 -10.91
C ASP A 173 -1.96 3.20 -12.02
N PRO A 174 -1.91 1.88 -12.30
CA PRO A 174 -1.08 1.31 -13.36
C PRO A 174 -1.34 1.92 -14.76
N ASP A 175 -2.57 2.34 -15.03
CA ASP A 175 -3.01 2.85 -16.33
C ASP A 175 -2.80 4.38 -16.45
N SER A 176 -2.35 5.04 -15.38
CA SER A 176 -2.12 6.48 -15.40
C SER A 176 -0.90 6.89 -16.23
N ALA A 177 -0.94 8.12 -16.77
CA ALA A 177 0.20 8.74 -17.44
C ALA A 177 1.45 8.81 -16.54
N ALA A 178 1.26 8.97 -15.22
CA ALA A 178 2.34 8.97 -14.24
C ALA A 178 3.04 7.61 -14.15
N ALA A 179 2.28 6.50 -14.18
CA ALA A 179 2.87 5.16 -14.24
C ALA A 179 3.58 4.92 -15.58
N GLY A 180 3.02 5.42 -16.69
CA GLY A 180 3.68 5.38 -18.01
C GLY A 180 4.00 3.97 -18.47
N GLY A 181 3.15 2.99 -18.13
CA GLY A 181 3.36 1.57 -18.43
C GLY A 181 4.45 0.87 -17.59
N ARG A 182 5.09 1.58 -16.66
CA ARG A 182 6.17 1.02 -15.81
C ARG A 182 5.64 0.12 -14.72
N LEU A 183 4.40 0.29 -14.25
CA LEU A 183 3.78 -0.55 -13.23
C LEU A 183 2.93 -1.63 -13.87
N GLN A 184 3.38 -2.88 -13.78
CA GLN A 184 2.60 -4.07 -14.14
C GLN A 184 2.07 -4.71 -12.86
N PHE A 185 0.80 -4.46 -12.56
CA PHE A 185 0.13 -4.98 -11.38
C PHE A 185 -0.80 -6.13 -11.75
N SER A 186 -0.72 -7.26 -11.05
CA SER A 186 -1.51 -8.46 -11.36
C SER A 186 -2.11 -9.08 -10.10
N HIS A 187 -3.35 -9.57 -10.23
CA HIS A 187 -3.97 -10.42 -9.23
C HIS A 187 -3.33 -11.81 -9.29
N GLY A 188 -2.65 -12.23 -8.24
CA GLY A 188 -2.03 -13.55 -8.22
C GLY A 188 -1.28 -13.87 -6.95
N ASP A 189 -1.20 -15.16 -6.65
CA ASP A 189 -0.38 -15.67 -5.55
C ASP A 189 1.10 -15.72 -5.97
N VAL A 190 1.92 -14.83 -5.40
CA VAL A 190 3.35 -14.75 -5.74
C VAL A 190 4.10 -16.05 -5.46
N SER A 191 3.66 -16.89 -4.51
CA SER A 191 4.29 -18.19 -4.24
C SER A 191 4.25 -19.12 -5.44
N GLN A 192 3.25 -18.95 -6.32
CA GLN A 192 3.10 -19.69 -7.58
C GLN A 192 3.58 -18.86 -8.78
N GLN A 193 3.20 -17.58 -8.84
CA GLN A 193 3.52 -16.71 -9.97
C GLN A 193 5.03 -16.50 -10.16
N ILE A 194 5.82 -16.60 -9.08
CA ILE A 194 7.28 -16.48 -9.16
C ILE A 194 7.91 -17.56 -10.04
N GLU A 195 7.28 -18.73 -10.21
CA GLU A 195 7.77 -19.81 -11.09
C GLU A 195 7.86 -19.36 -12.55
N GLN A 196 6.93 -18.49 -12.98
CA GLN A 196 6.86 -17.94 -14.33
C GLN A 196 7.78 -16.73 -14.52
N VAL A 197 8.39 -16.21 -13.45
CA VAL A 197 9.39 -15.14 -13.55
C VAL A 197 10.71 -15.76 -14.02
N ALA A 198 11.28 -15.21 -15.09
CA ALA A 198 12.53 -15.71 -15.66
C ALA A 198 13.70 -15.55 -14.68
N SER A 199 14.67 -16.46 -14.76
CA SER A 199 15.89 -16.39 -13.95
C SER A 199 16.72 -15.15 -14.31
N ASN A 200 17.36 -14.52 -13.32
CA ASN A 200 18.20 -13.30 -13.51
C ASN A 200 17.50 -12.16 -14.29
N SER A 201 16.18 -12.01 -14.14
CA SER A 201 15.38 -11.05 -14.91
C SER A 201 15.10 -9.74 -14.17
N VAL A 202 15.25 -9.70 -12.86
CA VAL A 202 14.99 -8.50 -12.04
C VAL A 202 16.26 -8.00 -11.35
N ASP A 203 16.38 -6.69 -11.19
CA ASP A 203 17.55 -6.04 -10.58
C ASP A 203 17.38 -5.83 -9.07
N ALA A 204 16.13 -5.78 -8.59
CA ALA A 204 15.81 -5.64 -7.19
C ALA A 204 14.47 -6.31 -6.82
N ILE A 205 14.30 -6.61 -5.52
CA ILE A 205 13.10 -7.22 -4.97
C ILE A 205 12.63 -6.45 -3.74
N LEU A 206 11.33 -6.19 -3.67
CA LEU A 206 10.63 -5.73 -2.48
C LEU A 206 9.69 -6.83 -2.00
N HIS A 207 9.93 -7.34 -0.80
CA HIS A 207 9.18 -8.46 -0.22
C HIS A 207 8.52 -8.05 1.10
N ASP A 208 7.21 -7.78 1.06
CA ASP A 208 6.41 -7.33 2.21
C ASP A 208 5.21 -8.27 2.48
N PRO A 209 5.47 -9.53 2.87
CA PRO A 209 4.39 -10.50 3.04
C PRO A 209 3.56 -10.20 4.30
N PRO A 210 2.31 -10.71 4.37
CA PRO A 210 1.60 -10.84 5.64
C PRO A 210 2.46 -11.60 6.67
N ARG A 211 2.10 -11.48 7.94
CA ARG A 211 2.84 -12.11 9.04
C ARG A 211 3.05 -13.62 8.79
N PHE A 212 4.18 -14.15 9.27
CA PHE A 212 4.56 -15.56 9.16
C PHE A 212 3.44 -16.57 9.45
N GLY A 213 2.58 -16.32 10.44
CA GLY A 213 1.48 -17.23 10.80
C GLY A 213 0.34 -17.29 9.77
N ILE A 214 0.29 -16.36 8.82
CA ILE A 214 -0.75 -16.24 7.79
C ILE A 214 -0.20 -16.69 6.43
N ALA A 215 1.03 -16.32 6.09
CA ALA A 215 1.65 -16.55 4.79
C ALA A 215 3.02 -17.24 4.91
N GLY A 216 3.08 -18.34 5.67
CA GLY A 216 4.34 -19.04 6.00
C GLY A 216 5.10 -19.56 4.78
N GLU A 217 4.40 -19.84 3.68
CA GLU A 217 4.97 -20.22 2.37
C GLU A 217 5.93 -19.15 1.83
N LEU A 218 5.65 -17.86 2.08
CA LEU A 218 6.48 -16.74 1.66
C LEU A 218 7.75 -16.58 2.51
N TYR A 219 7.85 -17.28 3.63
CA TYR A 219 9.05 -17.33 4.48
C TYR A 219 9.85 -18.63 4.33
N SER A 220 9.44 -19.49 3.40
CA SER A 220 10.03 -20.81 3.19
C SER A 220 11.38 -20.73 2.45
N GLN A 221 12.21 -21.76 2.65
CA GLN A 221 13.47 -21.86 1.90
C GLN A 221 13.21 -21.94 0.39
N VAL A 222 12.18 -22.70 -0.02
CA VAL A 222 11.80 -22.87 -1.43
C VAL A 222 11.47 -21.52 -2.07
N PHE A 223 10.69 -20.67 -1.38
CA PHE A 223 10.39 -19.33 -1.89
C PHE A 223 11.65 -18.47 -2.00
N TYR A 224 12.55 -18.53 -1.01
CA TYR A 224 13.80 -17.76 -1.05
C TYR A 224 14.76 -18.24 -2.14
N ASP A 225 14.76 -19.54 -2.47
CA ASP A 225 15.51 -20.08 -3.60
C ASP A 225 14.93 -19.55 -4.93
N HIS A 226 13.61 -19.37 -5.05
CA HIS A 226 13.01 -18.67 -6.19
C HIS A 226 13.42 -17.20 -6.25
N LEU A 227 13.44 -16.48 -5.12
CA LEU A 227 13.92 -15.09 -5.07
C LEU A 227 15.38 -15.00 -5.54
N ALA A 228 16.24 -15.92 -5.11
CA ALA A 228 17.65 -16.01 -5.53
C ALA A 228 17.81 -16.34 -7.02
N ARG A 229 16.89 -17.12 -7.59
CA ARG A 229 16.87 -17.49 -9.00
C ARG A 229 16.49 -16.31 -9.90
N VAL A 230 15.48 -15.54 -9.52
CA VAL A 230 14.94 -14.47 -10.38
C VAL A 230 15.75 -13.18 -10.33
N ILE A 231 16.39 -12.88 -9.19
CA ILE A 231 17.22 -11.69 -9.03
C ILE A 231 18.59 -11.86 -9.68
N ARG A 232 19.08 -10.80 -10.32
CA ARG A 232 20.45 -10.74 -10.85
C ARG A 232 21.49 -10.73 -9.73
N LYS A 233 22.70 -11.21 -10.05
CA LYS A 233 23.87 -11.09 -9.17
C LYS A 233 24.11 -9.63 -8.79
N GLY A 234 24.40 -9.37 -7.52
CA GLY A 234 24.53 -8.01 -6.97
C GLY A 234 23.20 -7.28 -6.76
N GLY A 235 22.06 -7.85 -7.17
CA GLY A 235 20.74 -7.28 -6.95
C GLY A 235 20.40 -7.20 -5.45
N ARG A 236 19.61 -6.19 -5.09
CA ARG A 236 19.21 -5.91 -3.71
C ARG A 236 17.77 -6.36 -3.46
N LEU A 237 17.56 -7.00 -2.32
CA LEU A 237 16.26 -7.43 -1.83
C LEU A 237 16.02 -6.82 -0.45
N PHE A 238 14.87 -6.18 -0.25
CA PHE A 238 14.41 -5.82 1.08
C PHE A 238 13.22 -6.72 1.46
N HIS A 239 13.32 -7.38 2.61
CA HIS A 239 12.26 -8.22 3.16
C HIS A 239 11.77 -7.62 4.48
N TYR A 240 10.53 -7.15 4.50
CA TYR A 240 9.88 -6.71 5.74
C TYR A 240 9.53 -7.90 6.63
N THR A 241 9.90 -7.82 7.89
CA THR A 241 9.58 -8.84 8.90
C THR A 241 8.74 -8.29 10.06
N GLY A 242 8.50 -6.97 10.05
CA GLY A 242 7.95 -6.23 11.18
C GLY A 242 8.89 -6.18 12.38
N ALA A 243 8.46 -5.47 13.41
CA ALA A 243 9.06 -5.58 14.73
C ALA A 243 8.39 -6.76 15.46
N PRO A 244 9.07 -7.90 15.68
CA PRO A 244 8.50 -8.96 16.48
C PRO A 244 8.20 -8.42 17.88
N ASN A 245 6.99 -8.70 18.40
CA ASN A 245 6.75 -8.60 19.83
C ASN A 245 7.67 -9.63 20.49
N LYS A 246 8.88 -9.20 20.88
CA LYS A 246 9.88 -10.00 21.62
C LYS A 246 9.27 -10.70 22.84
N LEU A 247 8.13 -10.22 23.32
CA LEU A 247 7.46 -10.62 24.53
C LEU A 247 6.61 -11.90 24.43
N THR A 248 6.22 -12.39 23.25
CA THR A 248 5.19 -13.47 23.17
C THR A 248 5.62 -14.78 22.52
N SER A 249 6.62 -14.80 21.62
CA SER A 249 6.99 -16.03 20.90
C SER A 249 8.43 -16.52 21.15
N GLY A 250 9.30 -15.69 21.73
CA GLY A 250 10.73 -15.98 21.86
C GLY A 250 11.49 -16.12 20.52
N ARG A 251 10.81 -15.99 19.38
CA ARG A 251 11.39 -16.15 18.04
C ARG A 251 11.98 -14.84 17.55
N ASP A 252 13.19 -14.96 17.01
CA ASP A 252 13.88 -13.87 16.34
C ASP A 252 13.66 -13.98 14.83
N VAL A 253 12.43 -13.65 14.40
CA VAL A 253 12.00 -13.78 13.00
C VAL A 253 12.97 -13.09 12.02
N PRO A 254 13.43 -11.84 12.26
CA PRO A 254 14.40 -11.20 11.37
C PRO A 254 15.69 -12.00 11.20
N ARG A 255 16.25 -12.56 12.29
CA ARG A 255 17.46 -13.39 12.20
C ARG A 255 17.22 -14.74 11.53
N GLU A 256 16.05 -15.37 11.74
CA GLU A 256 15.72 -16.59 11.01
C GLU A 256 15.59 -16.34 9.51
N VAL A 257 14.98 -15.21 9.12
CA VAL A 257 14.88 -14.77 7.72
C VAL A 257 16.27 -14.54 7.14
N ALA A 258 17.14 -13.81 7.84
CA ALA A 258 18.51 -13.56 7.40
C ALA A 258 19.27 -14.87 7.13
N LYS A 259 19.20 -15.86 8.04
CA LYS A 259 19.84 -17.18 7.86
C LYS A 259 19.33 -17.93 6.62
N ARG A 260 18.02 -17.92 6.37
CA ARG A 260 17.43 -18.59 5.19
C ARG A 260 17.82 -17.88 3.89
N LEU A 261 17.87 -16.54 3.89
CA LEU A 261 18.37 -15.76 2.75
C LEU A 261 19.86 -16.03 2.52
N GLU A 262 20.67 -16.14 3.56
CA GLU A 262 22.08 -16.54 3.43
C GLU A 262 22.23 -17.92 2.79
N LYS A 263 21.40 -18.89 3.22
CA LYS A 263 21.35 -20.23 2.61
C LYS A 263 20.95 -20.19 1.13
N ALA A 264 20.03 -19.31 0.74
CA ALA A 264 19.66 -19.08 -0.66
C ALA A 264 20.76 -18.34 -1.47
N GLY A 265 21.88 -17.98 -0.84
CA GLY A 265 23.03 -17.36 -1.48
C GLY A 265 22.97 -15.83 -1.53
N PHE A 266 22.37 -15.21 -0.52
CA PHE A 266 22.46 -13.78 -0.27
C PHE A 266 23.52 -13.45 0.80
N LYS A 267 23.97 -12.21 0.83
CA LYS A 267 24.57 -11.59 2.03
C LYS A 267 23.46 -10.77 2.68
N ALA A 268 23.07 -11.09 3.91
CA ALA A 268 21.93 -10.48 4.58
C ALA A 268 22.34 -9.71 5.83
N GLU A 269 21.69 -8.58 6.09
CA GLU A 269 21.85 -7.78 7.30
C GLU A 269 20.51 -7.20 7.74
N LEU A 270 20.36 -6.94 9.04
CA LEU A 270 19.14 -6.30 9.55
C LEU A 270 19.13 -4.83 9.13
N ALA A 271 18.01 -4.36 8.61
CA ALA A 271 17.83 -2.98 8.19
C ALA A 271 16.39 -2.54 8.47
N LEU A 272 16.23 -1.38 9.11
CA LEU A 272 14.92 -0.87 9.56
C LEU A 272 14.17 -1.94 10.39
N ASP A 273 12.95 -2.30 9.98
CA ASP A 273 12.08 -3.34 10.55
C ASP A 273 12.09 -4.63 9.72
N GLY A 274 13.16 -4.85 8.95
CA GLY A 274 13.32 -5.98 8.04
C GLY A 274 14.76 -6.43 7.86
N VAL A 275 14.99 -7.09 6.72
CA VAL A 275 16.29 -7.63 6.30
C VAL A 275 16.62 -7.07 4.92
N LEU A 276 17.78 -6.44 4.80
CA LEU A 276 18.38 -6.09 3.50
C LEU A 276 19.31 -7.23 3.09
N ALA A 277 19.18 -7.68 1.85
CA ALA A 277 19.97 -8.77 1.30
C ALA A 277 20.52 -8.43 -0.08
N VAL A 278 21.74 -8.85 -0.36
CA VAL A 278 22.40 -8.67 -1.67
C VAL A 278 22.75 -10.03 -2.25
N ARG A 279 22.34 -10.29 -3.50
CA ARG A 279 22.64 -11.54 -4.18
C ARG A 279 24.15 -11.67 -4.39
N ARG A 280 24.75 -12.75 -3.88
CA ARG A 280 26.20 -13.02 -4.03
C ARG A 280 26.56 -13.18 -5.51
N ALA A 281 27.79 -12.79 -5.86
CA ALA A 281 28.38 -12.99 -7.18
C ALA A 281 28.57 -14.46 -7.51
#